data_AF-A0A246U5J0-F1
#
_entry.id   AF-A0A246U5J0-F1
#
_cell.length_a   1.000
_cell.length_b   1.000
_cell.length_c   1.000
_cell.angle_alpha   90.00
_cell.angle_beta   90.00
_cell.angle_gamma   90.00
#
_symmetry.space_group_name_H-M   'P 1'
#
loop_
_entity.id
_entity.type
_entity.pdbx_description
1 polymer ?
#
loop_
_entity_poly.entity_id
_entity_poly.type
_entity_poly.pdbx_seq_one_letter_code
_entity_poly.pdbx_strand_id
1 'polypeptide(L)'
;MSENKILSEPVNDLARRLASMIDDEVFAAMELLEKASEERHQGDLDDVLSRIALTESEIERRYPGQLLLPYREWKERTARP
;
A
#
# COMPACT_ATOMS: atom_id res chain seq x y z
N MET A 1 -5.40 2.82 12.21
CA MET A 1 -4.36 1.79 12.03
C MET A 1 -3.01 2.43 12.32
N SER A 2 -2.09 1.75 13.03
CA SER A 2 -0.76 2.32 13.24
C SER A 2 0.10 2.08 12.00
N GLU A 3 0.47 3.16 11.31
CA GLU A 3 1.37 3.19 10.14
C GLU A 3 2.63 2.35 10.38
N ASN A 4 3.15 2.40 11.61
CA ASN A 4 4.31 1.66 12.07
C ASN A 4 4.19 0.12 11.90
N LYS A 5 2.96 -0.42 11.93
CA LYS A 5 2.74 -1.87 11.77
C LYS A 5 2.87 -2.33 10.31
N ILE A 6 2.48 -1.49 9.34
CA ILE A 6 2.61 -1.81 7.91
C ILE A 6 4.08 -1.88 7.51
N LEU A 7 4.91 -0.99 8.08
CA LEU A 7 6.33 -0.93 7.80
C LEU A 7 7.12 -2.07 8.48
N SER A 8 6.78 -2.41 9.73
CA SER A 8 7.59 -3.32 10.55
C SER A 8 7.15 -4.79 10.59
N GLU A 9 5.92 -5.13 10.17
CA GLU A 9 5.45 -6.51 10.25
C GLU A 9 6.01 -7.41 9.12
N PRO A 10 6.09 -8.74 9.32
CA PRO A 10 6.49 -9.65 8.26
C PRO A 10 5.59 -9.54 7.03
N VAL A 11 6.20 -9.55 5.86
CA VAL A 11 5.54 -9.47 4.53
C VAL A 11 4.36 -10.45 4.38
N ASN A 12 4.47 -11.67 4.91
CA ASN A 12 3.39 -12.67 4.88
C ASN A 12 2.19 -12.29 5.78
N ASP A 13 2.44 -11.66 6.91
CA ASP A 13 1.38 -11.20 7.82
C ASP A 13 0.69 -9.97 7.25
N LEU A 14 1.45 -9.09 6.59
CA LEU A 14 0.89 -7.98 5.83
C LEU A 14 -0.04 -8.48 4.72
N ALA A 15 0.35 -9.49 3.93
CA ALA A 15 -0.49 -10.03 2.86
C ALA A 15 -1.86 -10.55 3.37
N ARG A 16 -1.87 -11.24 4.51
CA ARG A 16 -3.11 -11.69 5.16
C ARG A 16 -3.98 -10.53 5.64
N ARG A 17 -3.35 -9.47 6.16
CA ARG A 17 -4.05 -8.27 6.63
C ARG A 17 -4.63 -7.47 5.47
N LEU A 18 -3.88 -7.28 4.40
CA LEU A 18 -4.33 -6.64 3.17
C LEU A 18 -5.62 -7.29 2.65
N ALA A 19 -5.70 -8.63 2.64
CA ALA A 19 -6.91 -9.34 2.23
C ALA A 19 -8.15 -9.07 3.11
N SER A 20 -7.96 -8.65 4.36
CA SER A 20 -9.04 -8.31 5.31
C SER A 20 -9.39 -6.82 5.38
N MET A 21 -8.56 -5.97 4.80
CA MET A 21 -8.76 -4.51 4.78
C MET A 21 -9.88 -4.11 3.82
N ILE A 22 -10.54 -2.99 4.07
CA ILE A 22 -11.41 -2.35 3.06
C ILE A 22 -10.57 -1.57 2.05
N ASP A 23 -11.17 -1.14 0.94
CA ASP A 23 -10.43 -0.49 -0.15
C ASP A 23 -9.73 0.78 0.30
N ASP A 24 -10.40 1.65 1.06
CA ASP A 24 -9.80 2.87 1.62
C ASP A 24 -8.57 2.57 2.49
N GLU A 25 -8.57 1.44 3.22
CA GLU A 25 -7.43 1.03 4.05
C GLU A 25 -6.27 0.49 3.21
N VAL A 26 -6.55 -0.25 2.14
CA VAL A 26 -5.52 -0.72 1.19
C VAL A 26 -4.90 0.47 0.46
N PHE A 27 -5.71 1.44 0.05
CA PHE A 27 -5.23 2.65 -0.62
C PHE A 27 -4.41 3.54 0.32
N ALA A 28 -4.84 3.70 1.58
CA ALA A 28 -4.05 4.39 2.59
C ALA A 28 -2.72 3.67 2.89
N ALA A 29 -2.70 2.33 2.89
CA ALA A 29 -1.47 1.56 3.02
C ALA A 29 -0.52 1.78 1.84
N MET A 30 -1.03 1.80 0.61
CA MET A 30 -0.24 2.12 -0.59
C MET A 30 0.38 3.52 -0.49
N GLU A 31 -0.41 4.53 -0.10
CA GLU A 31 0.09 5.91 0.04
C GLU A 31 1.19 6.03 1.11
N LEU A 32 1.04 5.33 2.25
CA LEU A 32 2.06 5.28 3.28
C LEU A 32 3.37 4.68 2.75
N LEU A 33 3.28 3.58 2.01
CA LEU A 33 4.44 2.89 1.45
C LEU A 33 5.14 3.72 0.37
N GLU A 34 4.39 4.45 -0.47
CA GLU A 34 4.95 5.41 -1.41
C GLU A 34 5.77 6.48 -0.67
N LYS A 35 5.21 7.10 0.38
CA LYS A 35 5.92 8.10 1.20
C LYS A 35 7.18 7.51 1.85
N ALA A 36 7.09 6.32 2.43
CA ALA A 36 8.24 5.64 3.03
C ALA A 36 9.36 5.37 1.99
N SER A 37 9.00 5.06 0.74
CA SER A 37 9.98 4.85 -0.34
C SER A 37 10.70 6.15 -0.74
N GLU A 38 10.04 7.29 -0.59
CA GLU A 38 10.60 8.62 -0.88
C GLU A 38 11.56 9.12 0.21
N GLU A 39 11.41 8.67 1.46
CA GLU A 39 12.19 9.12 2.63
C GLU A 39 13.64 8.56 2.70
N ARG A 40 14.06 7.72 1.73
CA ARG A 40 15.46 7.32 1.44
C ARG A 40 16.32 6.91 2.65
N HIS A 41 15.87 5.98 3.48
CA HIS A 41 16.78 5.16 4.28
C HIS A 41 17.19 3.92 3.47
N GLN A 42 18.41 3.94 2.91
CA GLN A 42 18.94 2.94 1.94
C GLN A 42 18.87 1.48 2.38
N GLY A 43 18.74 1.19 3.68
CA GLY A 43 18.64 -0.19 4.20
C GLY A 43 17.22 -0.79 4.15
N ASP A 44 16.19 0.02 3.95
CA ASP A 44 14.77 -0.38 4.04
C ASP A 44 14.05 -0.33 2.67
N LEU A 45 14.72 0.17 1.62
CA LEU A 45 14.06 0.40 0.33
C LEU A 45 13.55 -0.88 -0.32
N ASP A 46 14.35 -1.95 -0.34
CA ASP A 46 13.93 -3.24 -0.94
C ASP A 46 12.75 -3.87 -0.18
N ASP A 47 12.70 -3.66 1.13
CA ASP A 47 11.65 -4.15 2.02
C ASP A 47 10.34 -3.36 1.82
N VAL A 48 10.45 -2.04 1.66
CA VAL A 48 9.34 -1.15 1.29
C VAL A 48 8.82 -1.46 -0.12
N LEU A 49 9.70 -1.63 -1.11
CA LEU A 49 9.32 -1.99 -2.48
C LEU A 49 8.61 -3.35 -2.53
N SER A 50 9.04 -4.31 -1.72
CA SER A 50 8.36 -5.62 -1.60
C SER A 50 6.93 -5.47 -1.06
N ARG A 51 6.70 -4.55 -0.12
CA ARG A 51 5.37 -4.25 0.43
C ARG A 51 4.50 -3.49 -0.56
N ILE A 52 5.10 -2.60 -1.35
CA ILE A 52 4.41 -1.94 -2.47
C ILE A 52 3.91 -3.01 -3.44
N ALA A 53 4.76 -3.91 -3.92
CA ALA A 53 4.37 -4.96 -4.86
C ALA A 53 3.25 -5.88 -4.32
N LEU A 54 3.26 -6.18 -3.02
CA LEU A 54 2.15 -6.90 -2.38
C LEU A 54 0.85 -6.11 -2.41
N THR A 55 0.92 -4.80 -2.12
CA THR A 55 -0.25 -3.94 -2.07
C THR A 55 -0.82 -3.72 -3.48
N GLU A 56 0.04 -3.56 -4.49
CA GLU A 56 -0.34 -3.55 -5.91
C GLU A 56 -1.05 -4.86 -6.30
N SER A 57 -0.54 -6.01 -5.88
CA SER A 57 -1.15 -7.32 -6.13
C SER A 57 -2.53 -7.44 -5.49
N GLU A 58 -2.72 -6.90 -4.28
CA GLU A 58 -4.02 -6.88 -3.63
C GLU A 58 -5.01 -5.95 -4.35
N ILE A 59 -4.55 -4.79 -4.83
CA ILE A 59 -5.38 -3.87 -5.63
C ILE A 59 -5.83 -4.55 -6.92
N GLU A 60 -4.92 -5.17 -7.66
CA GLU A 60 -5.23 -5.91 -8.90
C GLU A 60 -6.19 -7.09 -8.64
N ARG A 61 -6.05 -7.78 -7.49
CA ARG A 61 -6.98 -8.86 -7.09
C ARG A 61 -8.40 -8.34 -6.88
N ARG A 62 -8.58 -7.13 -6.34
CA ARG A 62 -9.88 -6.50 -6.10
C ARG A 62 -10.46 -5.87 -7.35
N TYR A 63 -9.61 -5.35 -8.21
CA TYR A 63 -9.96 -4.61 -9.42
C TYR A 63 -9.23 -5.16 -10.66
N PRO A 64 -9.56 -6.39 -11.11
CA PRO A 64 -8.82 -7.04 -12.19
C PRO A 64 -8.81 -6.21 -13.48
N GLY A 65 -7.61 -6.04 -14.06
CA GLY A 65 -7.37 -5.30 -15.30
C GLY A 65 -7.37 -3.78 -15.16
N GLN A 66 -7.54 -3.25 -13.95
CA GLN A 66 -7.55 -1.80 -13.71
C GLN A 66 -6.21 -1.26 -13.20
N LEU A 67 -5.26 -2.14 -12.86
CA LEU A 67 -3.96 -1.75 -12.33
C LEU A 67 -4.16 -0.80 -11.12
N LEU A 68 -3.42 0.32 -11.09
CA LEU A 68 -3.53 1.34 -10.05
C LEU A 68 -4.57 2.43 -10.31
N LEU A 69 -5.46 2.28 -11.31
CA LEU A 69 -6.49 3.28 -11.59
C LEU A 69 -7.39 3.57 -10.38
N PRO A 70 -7.94 2.57 -9.65
CA PRO A 70 -8.81 2.82 -8.49
C PRO A 70 -8.09 3.58 -7.37
N TYR A 71 -6.81 3.26 -7.14
CA TYR A 71 -5.98 3.95 -6.17
C TYR A 71 -5.75 5.43 -6.55
N ARG A 72 -5.46 5.70 -7.83
CA ARG A 72 -5.25 7.06 -8.33
C ARG A 72 -6.52 7.92 -8.19
N GLU A 73 -7.67 7.38 -8.56
CA GLU A 73 -8.97 8.06 -8.40
C GLU A 73 -9.29 8.34 -6.93
N TRP A 74 -9.00 7.38 -6.03
CA TRP A 74 -9.12 7.58 -4.60
C TRP A 74 -8.22 8.71 -4.10
N LYS A 75 -6.94 8.71 -4.51
CA LYS A 75 -5.94 9.72 -4.11
C LYS A 75 -6.32 11.12 -4.58
N GLU A 76 -6.85 11.24 -5.80
CA GLU A 76 -7.36 12.52 -6.32
C GLU A 76 -8.57 13.05 -5.53
N ARG A 77 -9.46 12.15 -5.09
CA ARG A 77 -10.61 12.52 -4.26
C ARG A 77 -10.19 12.98 -2.86
N THR A 78 -9.22 12.30 -2.24
CA THR A 78 -8.76 12.61 -0.87
C THR A 78 -7.78 13.78 -0.82
N ALA A 79 -7.09 14.09 -1.93
CA ALA A 79 -6.24 15.28 -2.05
C ALA A 79 -7.02 16.60 -2.18
N ARG A 80 -8.34 16.55 -2.40
CA ARG A 80 -9.19 17.74 -2.51
C ARG A 80 -9.55 18.25 -1.10
N PRO A 81 -9.31 19.53 -0.77
CA PRO A 81 -9.65 20.11 0.53
C PRO A 81 -11.17 20.21 0.76
#